data_AF-A0A9P7E4F4-F1
#
_entry.id   AF-A0A9P7E4F4-F1
#
_cell.length_a   1.000
_cell.length_b   1.000
_cell.length_c   1.000
_cell.angle_alpha   90.00
_cell.angle_beta   90.00
_cell.angle_gamma   90.00
#
_symmetry.space_group_name_H-M   'P 1'
#
loop_
_entity.id
_entity.type
_entity.pdbx_description
1 polymer ?
#
loop_
_entity_poly.entity_id
_entity_poly.type
_entity_poly.pdbx_seq_one_letter_code
_entity_poly.pdbx_strand_id
1 'polypeptide(L)'
;MFSREPQSPNGLFLGESRPGSSAPTIDVSLASPSFDYASLNAPLWPHRLSASFAAMADQIAAASQALALVPSTAFSGNDVTVEFASLKSKLTSIESTQERLAAEFAALKEQFTQLSTDKGPALEELDKKIEALKKIVEIDQQRLPARLNNSRCTVLNTPLKAPVGNDGKPPPNFPATRGEFEHITKERYEAILKAYGLPLKGDTDAKREAVRIFVGIPQDGL
;
A
#
# COMPACT_ATOMS: atom_id res chain seq x y z
N MET A 1 -85.59 17.56 32.22
CA MET A 1 -84.28 18.22 32.05
C MET A 1 -83.49 17.36 31.08
N PHE A 2 -83.60 17.56 29.75
CA PHE A 2 -82.76 18.45 28.91
C PHE A 2 -81.27 18.41 29.28
N SER A 3 -80.27 18.25 28.41
CA SER A 3 -80.12 17.80 27.00
C SER A 3 -78.65 18.06 26.62
N ARG A 4 -78.14 17.32 25.62
CA ARG A 4 -77.12 17.71 24.61
C ARG A 4 -75.61 17.54 24.89
N GLU A 5 -75.03 16.52 24.25
CA GLU A 5 -73.97 16.65 23.23
C GLU A 5 -74.39 17.63 22.10
N PRO A 6 -73.50 18.28 21.30
CA PRO A 6 -72.44 17.59 20.51
C PRO A 6 -71.20 18.45 20.09
N GLN A 7 -70.39 17.87 19.18
CA GLN A 7 -69.70 18.46 18.01
C GLN A 7 -68.17 18.73 18.02
N SER A 8 -67.48 17.92 17.21
CA SER A 8 -66.33 18.35 16.37
C SER A 8 -66.74 19.34 15.29
N PRO A 9 -65.78 20.09 14.74
CA PRO A 9 -65.65 20.10 13.28
C PRO A 9 -64.20 19.97 12.77
N ASN A 10 -64.12 19.38 11.58
CA ASN A 10 -62.96 19.31 10.70
C ASN A 10 -62.31 20.68 10.45
N GLY A 11 -60.98 20.71 10.51
CA GLY A 11 -60.14 21.76 9.92
C GLY A 11 -59.17 21.12 8.93
N LEU A 12 -59.53 21.18 7.65
CA LEU A 12 -58.68 20.91 6.50
C LEU A 12 -57.49 21.89 6.49
N PHE A 13 -56.26 21.38 6.54
CA PHE A 13 -55.09 22.11 6.02
C PHE A 13 -54.52 21.32 4.83
N LEU A 14 -54.98 21.75 3.66
CA LEU A 14 -54.38 21.47 2.36
C LEU A 14 -53.16 22.38 2.20
N GLY A 15 -52.06 21.79 1.73
CA GLY A 15 -51.08 22.45 0.88
C GLY A 15 -50.04 23.33 1.56
N GLU A 16 -48.79 22.83 1.62
CA GLU A 16 -47.75 23.46 0.81
C GLU A 16 -46.62 22.47 0.54
N SER A 17 -46.75 21.74 -0.57
CA SER A 17 -45.64 21.05 -1.22
C SER A 17 -44.68 22.11 -1.76
N ARG A 18 -43.56 22.33 -1.07
CA ARG A 18 -42.48 23.15 -1.60
C ARG A 18 -41.84 22.46 -2.82
N PRO A 19 -41.73 23.15 -3.96
CA PRO A 19 -41.07 22.64 -5.14
C PRO A 19 -39.55 22.74 -5.01
N GLY A 20 -38.86 21.70 -5.50
CA GLY A 20 -37.53 21.76 -6.10
C GLY A 20 -36.45 22.54 -5.35
N SER A 21 -35.76 21.86 -4.42
CA SER A 21 -34.35 22.19 -4.17
C SER A 21 -33.51 21.05 -4.74
N SER A 22 -33.28 21.11 -6.06
CA SER A 22 -32.24 20.36 -6.74
C SER A 22 -30.89 20.85 -6.22
N ALA A 23 -30.44 20.30 -5.09
CA ALA A 23 -29.02 20.30 -4.78
C ALA A 23 -28.33 19.54 -5.93
N PRO A 24 -27.25 20.07 -6.52
CA PRO A 24 -26.46 19.31 -7.46
C PRO A 24 -25.90 18.11 -6.69
N THR A 25 -26.50 16.94 -6.89
CA THR A 25 -25.83 15.66 -6.63
C THR A 25 -24.64 15.65 -7.58
N ILE A 26 -23.49 16.08 -7.08
CA ILE A 26 -22.23 15.78 -7.73
C ILE A 26 -22.09 14.27 -7.57
N ASP A 27 -22.55 13.55 -8.59
CA ASP A 27 -22.19 12.17 -8.82
C ASP A 27 -20.70 12.16 -9.14
N VAL A 28 -19.88 12.23 -8.08
CA VAL A 28 -18.47 11.86 -8.17
C VAL A 28 -18.49 10.35 -8.31
N SER A 29 -18.73 9.89 -9.53
CA SER A 29 -18.33 8.57 -9.97
C SER A 29 -16.81 8.54 -9.81
N LEU A 30 -16.35 8.13 -8.62
CA LEU A 30 -15.00 7.68 -8.33
C LEU A 30 -14.78 6.37 -9.10
N ALA A 31 -14.80 6.47 -10.43
CA ALA A 31 -14.06 5.57 -11.27
C ALA A 31 -12.60 5.87 -10.95
N SER A 32 -12.07 5.18 -9.94
CA SER A 32 -10.65 5.08 -9.69
C SER A 32 -9.97 4.86 -11.04
N PRO A 33 -9.07 5.75 -11.51
CA PRO A 33 -8.21 5.37 -12.61
C PRO A 33 -7.42 4.17 -12.10
N SER A 34 -7.75 2.98 -12.60
CA SER A 34 -6.93 1.79 -12.42
C SER A 34 -5.65 2.05 -13.19
N PHE A 35 -4.73 2.77 -12.56
CA PHE A 35 -3.36 2.86 -13.00
C PHE A 35 -2.82 1.44 -12.93
N ASP A 36 -2.65 0.85 -14.10
CA ASP A 36 -2.16 -0.50 -14.24
C ASP A 36 -0.64 -0.48 -14.01
N TYR A 37 -0.25 -0.39 -12.73
CA TYR A 37 1.14 -0.39 -12.30
C TYR A 37 1.90 -1.66 -12.75
N ALA A 38 1.17 -2.71 -13.16
CA ALA A 38 1.73 -3.92 -13.76
C ALA A 38 2.39 -3.66 -15.13
N SER A 39 1.93 -2.66 -15.89
CA SER A 39 2.45 -2.36 -17.23
C SER A 39 3.78 -1.59 -17.22
N LEU A 40 3.99 -0.71 -16.24
CA LEU A 40 5.21 0.10 -16.13
C LEU A 40 6.42 -0.66 -15.57
N ASN A 41 6.18 -1.85 -15.01
CA ASN A 41 7.21 -2.66 -14.36
C ASN A 41 7.38 -4.04 -15.01
N ALA A 42 6.81 -4.26 -16.19
CA ALA A 42 7.09 -5.45 -16.98
C ALA A 42 8.60 -5.44 -17.30
N PRO A 43 9.38 -6.43 -16.84
CA PRO A 43 10.81 -6.47 -17.11
C PRO A 43 11.01 -6.42 -18.63
N LEU A 44 11.74 -5.44 -19.15
CA LEU A 44 12.05 -5.34 -20.60
C LEU A 44 13.06 -6.43 -21.07
N TRP A 45 13.61 -7.16 -20.10
CA TRP A 45 14.60 -8.22 -20.25
C TRP A 45 14.14 -9.42 -21.11
N PRO A 46 12.93 -10.01 -20.95
CA PRO A 46 12.49 -11.14 -21.74
C PRO A 46 12.44 -10.80 -23.23
N HIS A 47 12.02 -9.57 -23.58
CA HIS A 47 12.03 -9.12 -24.97
C HIS A 47 13.44 -8.98 -25.55
N ARG A 48 14.40 -8.47 -24.77
CA ARG A 48 15.80 -8.37 -25.22
C ARG A 48 16.45 -9.75 -25.39
N LEU A 49 16.18 -10.69 -24.49
CA LEU A 49 16.64 -12.07 -24.62
C LEU A 49 16.05 -12.76 -25.85
N SER A 50 14.73 -12.67 -26.03
CA SER A 50 14.06 -13.27 -27.18
C SER A 50 14.59 -12.70 -28.49
N ALA A 51 14.84 -11.39 -28.56
CA ALA A 51 15.45 -10.76 -29.74
C ALA A 51 16.89 -11.25 -29.97
N SER A 52 17.70 -11.40 -28.91
CA SER A 52 19.07 -11.91 -29.02
C SER A 52 19.12 -13.38 -29.45
N PHE A 53 18.23 -14.23 -28.94
CA PHE A 53 18.13 -15.64 -29.35
C PHE A 53 17.63 -15.78 -30.80
N ALA A 54 16.68 -14.96 -31.22
CA ALA A 54 16.19 -14.94 -32.60
C ALA A 54 17.32 -14.58 -33.58
N ALA A 55 18.09 -13.52 -33.28
CA ALA A 55 19.23 -13.12 -34.10
C ALA A 55 20.31 -14.22 -34.18
N MET A 56 20.55 -14.94 -33.08
CA MET A 56 21.51 -16.05 -33.04
C MET A 56 21.01 -17.26 -33.85
N ALA A 57 19.72 -17.56 -33.78
CA ALA A 57 19.10 -18.62 -34.58
C ALA A 57 19.20 -18.33 -36.08
N ASP A 58 18.95 -17.08 -36.49
CA ASP A 58 19.10 -16.65 -37.88
C ASP A 58 20.55 -16.77 -38.37
N GLN A 59 21.54 -16.43 -37.54
CA GLN A 59 22.96 -16.61 -37.87
C GLN A 59 23.34 -18.08 -38.04
N ILE A 60 22.85 -18.98 -37.17
CA ILE A 60 23.10 -20.42 -37.29
C ILE A 60 22.43 -20.98 -38.55
N ALA A 61 21.20 -20.58 -38.84
CA ALA A 61 20.49 -21.02 -40.04
C ALA A 61 21.20 -20.57 -41.33
N ALA A 62 21.62 -19.30 -41.39
CA ALA A 62 22.38 -18.76 -42.52
C ALA A 62 23.73 -19.47 -42.70
N ALA A 63 24.46 -19.73 -41.62
CA ALA A 63 25.72 -20.47 -41.65
C ALA A 63 25.52 -21.92 -42.11
N SER A 64 24.42 -22.56 -41.69
CA SER A 64 24.06 -23.93 -42.08
C SER A 64 23.77 -24.02 -43.58
N GLN A 65 23.03 -23.05 -44.13
CA GLN A 65 22.76 -22.98 -45.57
C GLN A 65 24.03 -22.70 -46.38
N ALA A 66 24.93 -21.84 -45.89
CA ALA A 66 26.21 -21.58 -46.53
C ALA A 66 27.10 -22.83 -46.60
N LEU A 67 27.09 -23.67 -45.56
CA LEU A 67 27.80 -24.97 -45.57
C LEU A 67 27.18 -25.97 -46.56
N ALA A 68 25.85 -25.95 -46.72
CA ALA A 68 25.16 -26.84 -47.66
C ALA A 68 25.41 -26.48 -49.14
N LEU A 69 25.79 -25.24 -49.43
CA LEU A 69 26.10 -24.74 -50.78
C LEU A 69 27.56 -24.97 -51.20
N VAL A 70 28.42 -25.52 -50.32
CA VAL A 70 29.79 -25.86 -50.69
C VAL A 70 29.77 -27.00 -51.73
N PRO A 71 30.24 -26.79 -52.96
CA PRO A 71 30.17 -27.81 -54.01
C PRO A 71 31.07 -29.00 -53.67
N SER A 72 30.53 -30.22 -53.74
CA SER A 72 31.30 -31.47 -53.56
C SER A 72 32.37 -31.73 -54.64
N THR A 73 32.68 -30.76 -55.50
CA THR A 73 33.57 -30.91 -56.67
C THR A 73 35.00 -30.39 -56.46
N ALA A 74 35.40 -30.00 -55.25
CA ALA A 74 36.75 -29.47 -54.95
C ALA A 74 37.85 -30.53 -54.68
N PHE A 75 37.76 -31.73 -55.27
CA PHE A 75 38.80 -32.77 -55.19
C PHE A 75 39.87 -32.62 -56.30
N SER A 76 40.39 -31.40 -56.51
CA SER A 76 41.58 -31.17 -57.33
C SER A 76 42.68 -30.55 -56.47
N GLY A 77 43.81 -31.25 -56.38
CA GLY A 77 44.73 -31.31 -55.23
C GLY A 77 45.46 -30.03 -54.76
N ASN A 78 45.21 -28.86 -55.34
CA ASN A 78 45.76 -27.59 -54.84
C ASN A 78 44.74 -26.75 -54.04
N ASP A 79 43.44 -26.93 -54.27
CA ASP A 79 42.36 -26.09 -53.71
C ASP A 79 41.99 -26.48 -52.26
N VAL A 80 42.21 -27.75 -51.91
CA VAL A 80 41.94 -28.31 -50.57
C VAL A 80 42.74 -27.59 -49.47
N THR A 81 43.93 -27.10 -49.79
CA THR A 81 44.77 -26.38 -48.82
C THR A 81 44.22 -25.01 -48.46
N VAL A 82 43.59 -24.33 -49.42
CA VAL A 82 42.98 -23.00 -49.25
C VAL A 82 41.65 -23.14 -48.49
N GLU A 83 40.83 -24.12 -48.85
CA GLU A 83 39.59 -24.46 -48.13
C GLU A 83 39.88 -24.91 -46.68
N PHE A 84 40.95 -25.70 -46.46
CA PHE A 84 41.36 -26.10 -45.12
C PHE A 84 41.85 -24.92 -44.27
N ALA A 85 42.60 -23.98 -44.87
CA ALA A 85 43.01 -22.75 -44.19
C ALA A 85 41.80 -21.85 -43.84
N SER A 86 40.83 -21.75 -44.74
CA SER A 86 39.55 -21.05 -44.53
C SER A 86 38.73 -21.68 -43.41
N LEU A 87 38.60 -23.01 -43.42
CA LEU A 87 37.88 -23.76 -42.37
C LEU A 87 38.55 -23.59 -41.01
N LYS A 88 39.89 -23.63 -40.95
CA LYS A 88 40.65 -23.42 -39.71
C LYS A 88 40.44 -22.01 -39.17
N SER A 89 40.46 -20.99 -40.04
CA SER A 89 40.15 -19.60 -39.66
C SER A 89 38.74 -19.47 -39.08
N LYS A 90 37.74 -20.08 -39.73
CA LYS A 90 36.36 -20.11 -39.23
C LYS A 90 36.26 -20.80 -37.87
N LEU A 91 36.95 -21.93 -37.67
CA LEU A 91 36.96 -22.64 -36.39
C LEU A 91 37.52 -21.76 -35.26
N THR A 92 38.64 -21.08 -35.51
CA THR A 92 39.23 -20.15 -34.51
C THR A 92 38.32 -18.97 -34.20
N SER A 93 37.58 -18.46 -35.20
CA SER A 93 36.58 -17.41 -34.97
C SER A 93 35.44 -17.92 -34.09
N ILE A 94 34.98 -19.16 -34.31
CA ILE A 94 33.92 -19.78 -33.51
C ILE A 94 34.40 -19.95 -32.06
N GLU A 95 35.60 -20.48 -31.84
CA GLU A 95 36.18 -20.65 -30.51
C GLU A 95 36.26 -19.31 -29.76
N SER A 96 36.73 -18.25 -30.42
CA SER A 96 36.78 -16.90 -29.83
C SER A 96 35.38 -16.38 -29.47
N THR A 97 34.37 -16.61 -30.31
CA THR A 97 32.99 -16.24 -29.97
C THR A 97 32.41 -17.04 -28.81
N GLN A 98 32.73 -18.34 -28.71
CA GLN A 98 32.29 -19.18 -27.60
C GLN A 98 32.91 -18.73 -26.27
N GLU A 99 34.20 -18.39 -26.28
CA GLU A 99 34.89 -17.85 -25.11
C GLU A 99 34.26 -16.52 -24.66
N ARG A 100 33.97 -15.63 -25.61
CA ARG A 100 33.29 -14.36 -25.33
C ARG A 100 31.89 -14.56 -24.76
N LEU A 101 31.09 -15.47 -25.33
CA LEU A 101 29.75 -15.80 -24.82
C LEU A 101 29.81 -16.40 -23.42
N ALA A 102 30.80 -17.25 -23.14
CA ALA A 102 31.00 -17.82 -21.80
C ALA A 102 31.33 -16.72 -20.78
N ALA A 103 32.17 -15.75 -21.16
CA ALA A 103 32.49 -14.59 -20.32
C ALA A 103 31.26 -13.68 -20.10
N GLU A 104 30.49 -13.38 -21.14
CA GLU A 104 29.25 -12.61 -21.05
C GLU A 104 28.22 -13.32 -20.15
N PHE A 105 28.08 -14.64 -20.26
CA PHE A 105 27.17 -15.42 -19.41
C PHE A 105 27.61 -15.44 -17.95
N ALA A 106 28.92 -15.55 -17.68
CA ALA A 106 29.46 -15.47 -16.33
C ALA A 106 29.17 -14.10 -15.68
N ALA A 107 29.42 -13.01 -16.41
CA ALA A 107 29.13 -11.66 -15.94
C ALA A 107 27.62 -11.43 -15.69
N LEU A 108 26.77 -11.96 -16.57
CA LEU A 108 25.32 -11.85 -16.41
C LEU A 108 24.80 -12.64 -15.21
N LYS A 109 25.40 -13.81 -14.94
CA LYS A 109 25.11 -14.61 -13.74
C LYS A 109 25.49 -13.86 -12.46
N GLU A 110 26.64 -13.19 -12.46
CA GLU A 110 27.09 -12.36 -11.34
C GLU A 110 26.12 -11.19 -11.08
N GLN A 111 25.71 -10.47 -12.14
CA GLN A 111 24.70 -9.42 -12.04
C GLN A 111 23.36 -9.95 -11.49
N PHE A 112 22.92 -11.14 -11.92
CA PHE A 112 21.68 -11.73 -11.43
C PHE A 112 21.76 -12.10 -9.94
N THR A 113 22.90 -12.64 -9.49
CA THR A 113 23.12 -12.93 -8.07
C THR A 113 23.16 -11.66 -7.22
N GLN A 114 23.69 -10.56 -7.76
CA GLN A 114 23.75 -9.27 -7.10
C GLN A 114 22.36 -8.64 -6.97
N LEU A 115 21.56 -8.63 -8.04
CA LEU A 115 20.16 -8.14 -8.01
C LEU A 115 19.25 -8.97 -7.09
N SER A 116 19.51 -10.28 -6.98
CA SER A 116 18.75 -11.16 -6.09
C SER A 116 19.08 -10.94 -4.62
N THR A 117 20.27 -10.41 -4.32
CA THR A 117 20.71 -10.07 -2.94
C THR A 117 20.43 -8.61 -2.57
N ASP A 118 20.33 -7.71 -3.56
CA ASP A 118 20.05 -6.27 -3.37
C ASP A 118 18.56 -5.96 -3.08
N LYS A 119 17.66 -6.96 -3.24
CA LYS A 119 16.36 -7.04 -2.55
C LYS A 119 16.51 -7.28 -1.05
N GLY A 120 17.56 -6.71 -0.46
CA GLY A 120 18.06 -6.99 0.87
C GLY A 120 17.25 -6.32 1.99
N PRO A 121 17.90 -5.97 3.12
CA PRO A 121 17.26 -5.63 4.39
C PRO A 121 16.24 -4.47 4.34
N ALA A 122 16.25 -3.68 3.26
CA ALA A 122 15.26 -2.62 3.01
C ALA A 122 13.83 -3.16 2.81
N LEU A 123 13.64 -4.32 2.17
CA LEU A 123 12.31 -4.93 2.03
C LEU A 123 11.81 -5.47 3.37
N GLU A 124 12.66 -6.13 4.15
CA GLU A 124 12.28 -6.60 5.48
C GLU A 124 11.96 -5.44 6.43
N GLU A 125 12.71 -4.34 6.36
CA GLU A 125 12.40 -3.13 7.13
C GLU A 125 11.08 -2.51 6.69
N LEU A 126 10.80 -2.51 5.38
CA LEU A 126 9.54 -2.03 4.83
C LEU A 126 8.36 -2.90 5.30
N ASP A 127 8.48 -4.22 5.26
CA ASP A 127 7.47 -5.16 5.74
C ASP A 127 7.22 -4.96 7.25
N LYS A 128 8.29 -4.78 8.05
CA LYS A 128 8.18 -4.44 9.48
C LYS A 128 7.42 -3.13 9.70
N LYS A 129 7.69 -2.10 8.89
CA LYS A 129 6.97 -0.81 8.94
C LYS A 129 5.50 -0.96 8.54
N ILE A 130 5.21 -1.76 7.52
CA ILE A 130 3.83 -2.05 7.07
C ILE A 130 3.04 -2.75 8.19
N GLU A 131 3.61 -3.78 8.81
CA GLU A 131 2.98 -4.49 9.92
C GLU A 131 2.79 -3.59 11.15
N ALA A 132 3.75 -2.71 11.44
CA ALA A 132 3.60 -1.72 12.51
C ALA A 132 2.45 -0.73 12.23
N LEU A 133 2.34 -0.20 11.01
CA LEU A 133 1.27 0.70 10.61
C LEU A 133 -0.10 0.02 10.65
N LYS A 134 -0.19 -1.24 10.18
CA LYS A 134 -1.42 -2.03 10.22
C LYS A 134 -1.95 -2.17 11.64
N LYS A 135 -1.08 -2.47 12.62
CA LYS A 135 -1.44 -2.53 14.04
C LYS A 135 -1.93 -1.19 14.57
N ILE A 136 -1.31 -0.07 14.18
CA ILE A 136 -1.75 1.27 14.58
C ILE A 136 -3.18 1.54 14.08
N VAL A 137 -3.44 1.24 12.81
CA VAL A 137 -4.77 1.43 12.20
C VAL A 137 -5.82 0.55 12.87
N GLU A 138 -5.51 -0.72 13.15
CA GLU A 138 -6.43 -1.64 13.81
C GLU A 138 -6.80 -1.16 15.22
N ILE A 139 -5.82 -0.71 16.00
CA ILE A 139 -6.06 -0.14 17.33
C ILE A 139 -6.89 1.15 17.23
N ASP A 140 -6.61 2.04 16.26
CA ASP A 140 -7.40 3.27 16.12
C ASP A 140 -8.85 2.97 15.72
N GLN A 141 -9.07 1.98 14.84
CA GLN A 141 -10.40 1.51 14.49
C GLN A 141 -11.19 1.02 15.72
N GLN A 142 -10.52 0.36 16.68
CA GLN A 142 -11.13 -0.05 17.96
C GLN A 142 -11.40 1.14 18.89
N ARG A 143 -10.63 2.22 18.81
CA ARG A 143 -10.82 3.45 19.62
C ARG A 143 -11.97 4.32 19.11
N LEU A 144 -12.25 4.33 17.81
CA LEU A 144 -13.23 5.20 17.17
C LEU A 144 -14.63 5.17 17.83
N PRO A 145 -15.24 4.01 18.15
CA PRO A 145 -16.57 3.99 18.76
C PRO A 145 -16.64 4.68 20.13
N ALA A 146 -15.57 4.55 20.93
CA ALA A 146 -15.47 5.22 22.22
C ALA A 146 -15.30 6.73 22.03
N ARG A 147 -14.40 7.15 21.13
CA ARG A 147 -14.16 8.58 20.82
C ARG A 147 -15.42 9.27 20.29
N LEU A 148 -16.16 8.60 19.40
CA LEU A 148 -17.43 9.11 18.88
C LEU A 148 -18.49 9.26 19.97
N ASN A 149 -18.56 8.30 20.91
CA ASN A 149 -19.47 8.41 22.06
C ASN A 149 -19.08 9.61 22.94
N ASN A 150 -17.79 9.72 23.28
CA ASN A 150 -17.25 10.77 24.13
C ASN A 150 -17.42 12.17 23.51
N SER A 151 -17.38 12.28 22.17
CA SER A 151 -17.58 13.55 21.46
C SER A 151 -18.96 14.17 21.71
N ARG A 152 -19.93 13.35 22.11
CA ARG A 152 -21.30 13.78 22.44
C ARG A 152 -21.48 14.09 23.92
N CYS A 153 -20.48 13.84 24.76
CA CYS A 153 -20.55 14.04 26.20
C CYS A 153 -20.31 15.51 26.54
N THR A 154 -21.33 16.36 26.36
CA THR A 154 -21.27 17.80 26.68
C THR A 154 -21.62 18.11 28.14
N VAL A 155 -22.28 17.18 28.85
CA VAL A 155 -22.73 17.38 30.23
C VAL A 155 -21.82 16.62 31.21
N LEU A 156 -21.55 17.21 32.38
CA LEU A 156 -20.63 16.65 33.38
C LEU A 156 -21.00 15.23 33.83
N ASN A 157 -22.29 14.91 33.95
CA ASN A 157 -22.75 13.60 34.40
C ASN A 157 -22.85 12.56 33.27
N THR A 158 -22.49 12.89 32.03
CA THR A 158 -22.57 11.93 30.92
C THR A 158 -21.48 10.85 31.09
N PRO A 159 -21.85 9.56 30.95
CA PRO A 159 -20.90 8.47 31.06
C PRO A 159 -19.89 8.49 29.91
N LEU A 160 -18.62 8.31 30.22
CA LEU A 160 -17.55 8.19 29.24
C LEU A 160 -17.26 6.72 28.91
N LYS A 161 -16.84 6.47 27.67
CA LYS A 161 -16.29 5.18 27.25
C LYS A 161 -14.79 5.30 27.12
N ALA A 162 -14.06 4.42 27.80
CA ALA A 162 -12.61 4.36 27.70
C ALA A 162 -12.17 3.81 26.33
N PRO A 163 -11.45 4.58 25.50
CA PRO A 163 -10.76 4.01 24.33
C PRO A 163 -9.74 2.96 24.76
N VAL A 164 -9.50 1.96 23.91
CA VAL A 164 -8.48 0.93 24.16
C VAL A 164 -7.08 1.56 24.19
N GLY A 165 -6.24 1.12 25.14
CA GLY A 165 -4.84 1.50 25.25
C GLY A 165 -3.97 0.89 24.16
N ASN A 166 -2.65 1.07 24.25
CA ASN A 166 -1.72 0.39 23.34
C ASN A 166 -1.64 -1.12 23.58
N ASP A 167 -1.99 -1.56 24.80
CA ASP A 167 -2.05 -2.97 25.19
C ASP A 167 -3.37 -3.65 24.77
N GLY A 168 -4.21 -2.97 23.97
CA GLY A 168 -5.54 -3.45 23.56
C GLY A 168 -6.59 -3.45 24.67
N LYS A 169 -6.23 -3.04 25.89
CA LYS A 169 -7.12 -2.97 27.06
C LYS A 169 -7.40 -1.50 27.44
N PRO A 170 -8.60 -1.19 27.95
CA PRO A 170 -8.87 0.13 28.53
C PRO A 170 -7.91 0.45 29.69
N PRO A 171 -7.51 1.73 29.88
CA PRO A 171 -6.69 2.11 31.02
C PRO A 171 -7.37 1.77 32.36
N PRO A 172 -6.61 1.31 33.37
CA PRO A 172 -7.17 1.08 34.70
C PRO A 172 -7.63 2.41 35.31
N ASN A 173 -8.76 2.39 36.03
CA ASN A 173 -9.34 3.56 36.70
C ASN A 173 -9.62 4.75 35.77
N PHE A 174 -9.99 4.48 34.52
CA PHE A 174 -10.49 5.49 33.60
C PHE A 174 -11.74 6.18 34.18
N PRO A 175 -11.88 7.51 34.09
CA PRO A 175 -13.02 8.22 34.66
C PRO A 175 -14.34 7.74 34.06
N ALA A 176 -15.33 7.50 34.92
CA ALA A 176 -16.63 6.99 34.51
C ALA A 176 -17.51 8.08 33.88
N THR A 177 -17.29 9.34 34.26
CA THR A 177 -18.05 10.50 33.79
C THR A 177 -17.15 11.65 33.37
N ARG A 178 -17.70 12.60 32.60
CA ARG A 178 -17.00 13.83 32.22
C ARG A 178 -16.59 14.67 33.45
N GLY A 179 -17.47 14.78 34.44
CA GLY A 179 -17.21 15.52 35.67
C GLY A 179 -16.05 14.92 36.46
N GLU A 180 -15.97 13.58 36.52
CA GLU A 180 -14.80 12.90 37.09
C GLU A 180 -13.53 13.21 36.29
N PHE A 181 -13.59 13.14 34.95
CA PHE A 181 -12.45 13.44 34.08
C PHE A 181 -11.86 14.81 34.41
N GLU A 182 -12.67 15.87 34.52
CA GLU A 182 -12.16 17.22 34.78
C GLU A 182 -11.46 17.38 36.14
N HIS A 183 -11.80 16.54 37.12
CA HIS A 183 -11.28 16.63 38.50
C HIS A 183 -10.31 15.50 38.84
N ILE A 184 -9.73 14.82 37.84
CA ILE A 184 -8.73 13.79 38.13
C ILE A 184 -7.38 14.37 38.57
N THR A 185 -6.64 13.58 39.35
CA THR A 185 -5.32 13.96 39.85
C THR A 185 -4.29 13.91 38.72
N LYS A 186 -3.22 14.71 38.84
CA LYS A 186 -2.10 14.72 37.89
C LYS A 186 -1.53 13.32 37.63
N GLU A 187 -1.33 12.53 38.68
CA GLU A 187 -0.82 11.16 38.59
C GLU A 187 -1.73 10.25 37.75
N ARG A 188 -3.05 10.47 37.82
CA ARG A 188 -4.02 9.70 37.06
C ARG A 188 -4.05 10.12 35.59
N TYR A 189 -3.89 11.40 35.28
CA TYR A 189 -3.64 11.83 33.89
C TYR A 189 -2.37 11.20 33.32
N GLU A 190 -1.29 11.15 34.10
CA GLU A 190 -0.03 10.53 33.67
C GLU A 190 -0.18 9.01 33.42
N ALA A 191 -0.92 8.31 34.28
CA ALA A 191 -1.22 6.89 34.08
C ALA A 191 -2.03 6.65 32.79
N ILE A 192 -3.02 7.50 32.50
CA ILE A 192 -3.82 7.43 31.27
C ILE A 192 -2.96 7.75 30.03
N LEU A 193 -2.16 8.80 30.07
CA LEU A 193 -1.24 9.15 28.98
C LEU A 193 -0.25 8.01 28.69
N LYS A 194 0.30 7.38 29.74
CA LYS A 194 1.18 6.22 29.62
C LYS A 194 0.48 5.03 28.96
N ALA A 195 -0.76 4.74 29.34
CA ALA A 195 -1.56 3.66 28.74
C ALA A 195 -1.87 3.89 27.24
N TYR A 196 -1.99 5.15 26.83
CA TYR A 196 -2.16 5.54 25.42
C TYR A 196 -0.86 5.77 24.65
N GLY A 197 0.30 5.70 25.32
CA GLY A 197 1.60 6.01 24.73
C GLY A 197 1.73 7.46 24.28
N LEU A 198 1.01 8.38 24.93
CA LEU A 198 1.09 9.81 24.67
C LEU A 198 2.26 10.44 25.45
N PRO A 199 2.82 11.57 24.96
CA PRO A 199 3.89 12.26 25.67
C PRO A 199 3.48 12.68 27.09
N LEU A 200 4.34 12.40 28.07
CA LEU A 200 4.13 12.75 29.50
C LEU A 200 4.60 14.18 29.85
N LYS A 201 4.96 14.98 28.86
CA LYS A 201 5.52 16.33 29.03
C LYS A 201 4.40 17.35 29.24
N GLY A 202 4.71 18.45 29.93
CA GLY A 202 3.77 19.54 30.20
C GLY A 202 3.28 19.58 31.65
N ASP A 203 2.55 20.65 31.98
CA ASP A 203 1.84 20.82 33.25
C ASP A 203 0.53 20.02 33.28
N THR A 204 -0.22 20.09 34.38
CA THR A 204 -1.45 19.30 34.56
C THR A 204 -2.50 19.64 33.49
N ASP A 205 -2.59 20.91 33.08
CA ASP A 205 -3.57 21.35 32.09
C ASP A 205 -3.20 20.91 30.68
N ALA A 206 -1.93 20.96 30.29
CA ALA A 206 -1.47 20.36 29.03
C ALA A 206 -1.72 18.85 28.98
N LYS A 207 -1.51 18.14 30.09
CA LYS A 207 -1.79 16.70 30.19
C LYS A 207 -3.28 16.41 30.08
N ARG A 208 -4.12 17.19 30.77
CA ARG A 208 -5.58 17.11 30.65
C ARG A 208 -6.02 17.30 29.21
N GLU A 209 -5.53 18.34 28.55
CA GLU A 209 -5.89 18.65 27.17
C GLU A 209 -5.44 17.55 26.21
N ALA A 210 -4.23 17.01 26.37
CA ALA A 210 -3.76 15.89 25.56
C ALA A 210 -4.67 14.65 25.68
N VAL A 211 -5.11 14.31 26.90
CA VAL A 211 -6.06 13.20 27.10
C VAL A 211 -7.44 13.57 26.54
N ARG A 212 -7.91 14.80 26.74
CA ARG A 212 -9.21 15.29 26.25
C ARG A 212 -9.32 15.12 24.73
N ILE A 213 -8.33 15.61 24.00
CA ILE A 213 -8.25 15.51 22.53
C ILE A 213 -8.22 14.05 22.08
N PHE A 214 -7.38 13.24 22.73
CA PHE A 214 -7.22 11.83 22.35
C PHE A 214 -8.52 11.02 22.56
N VAL A 215 -9.14 11.19 23.72
CA VAL A 215 -10.38 10.50 24.12
C VAL A 215 -11.60 11.03 23.37
N GLY A 216 -11.51 12.23 22.79
CA GLY A 216 -12.55 12.87 22.00
C GLY A 216 -13.61 13.55 22.85
N ILE A 217 -13.24 14.14 24.00
CA ILE A 217 -14.18 14.88 24.86
C ILE A 217 -14.21 16.35 24.38
N PRO A 218 -15.39 16.97 24.17
CA PRO A 218 -15.47 18.37 23.73
C PRO A 218 -15.07 19.31 24.87
N GLN A 219 -14.37 20.40 24.53
CA GLN A 219 -14.07 21.49 25.50
C GLN A 219 -15.37 22.14 25.99
N ASP A 220 -15.39 22.60 27.24
CA ASP A 220 -16.49 23.44 27.75
C ASP A 220 -16.45 24.81 27.07
N GLY A 221 -17.45 25.12 26.24
CA GLY A 221 -17.71 26.49 25.76
C GLY A 221 -17.05 26.91 24.45
N LEU A 222 -17.38 26.22 23.34
CA LEU A 222 -17.40 26.78 21.99
C LEU A 222 -18.80 26.62 21.39
#